data_AF-A0A956J1F5-F1
#
_entry.id   AF-A0A956J1F5-F1
#
_cell.length_a   1.000
_cell.length_b   1.000
_cell.length_c   1.000
_cell.angle_alpha   90.00
_cell.angle_beta   90.00
_cell.angle_gamma   90.00
#
_symmetry.space_group_name_H-M   'P 1'
#
loop_
_entity.id
_entity.type
_entity.pdbx_description
1 polymer ?
#
loop_
_entity_poly.entity_id
_entity_poly.type
_entity_poly.pdbx_seq_one_letter_code
_entity_poly.pdbx_strand_id
1 'polypeptide(L)' 'MEFPPINVAGSGQLYARMHTTQGTIVLALEEQRAPETVKNFVGLATGAIAWKDANGQNMQGTPLYDGVRFHRVIPNFMI' A
#
# COMPACT_ATOMS: atom_id res chain seq x y z
N MET A 1 18.33 0.71 -2.56
CA MET A 1 17.21 -0.23 -2.70
C MET A 1 16.37 0.33 -3.82
N GLU A 2 16.19 -0.40 -4.92
CA GLU A 2 15.48 0.09 -6.10
C GLU A 2 14.07 -0.48 -6.07
N PHE A 3 13.05 0.38 -6.11
CA PHE A 3 11.65 -0.03 -6.10
C PHE A 3 11.13 -0.20 -7.53
N PRO A 4 10.26 -1.21 -7.79
CA PRO A 4 9.70 -1.40 -9.12
C PRO A 4 8.91 -0.16 -9.57
N PRO A 5 8.84 0.10 -10.88
CA PRO A 5 8.01 1.18 -11.40
C PRO A 5 6.54 0.93 -11.07
N ILE A 6 5.79 2.02 -10.89
CA ILE A 6 4.34 1.97 -10.72
C ILE A 6 3.73 1.57 -12.06
N ASN A 7 3.21 0.35 -12.16
CA ASN A 7 2.54 -0.16 -13.36
C ASN A 7 1.07 -0.46 -13.07
N VAL A 8 0.27 0.60 -12.98
CA VAL A 8 -1.19 0.52 -12.83
C VAL A 8 -1.87 1.26 -13.96
N ALA A 9 -3.02 0.77 -14.39
CA ALA A 9 -3.76 1.37 -15.51
C ALA A 9 -4.30 2.76 -15.13
N GLY A 10 -4.20 3.71 -16.06
CA GLY A 10 -4.74 5.04 -15.92
C GLY A 10 -3.82 6.12 -16.47
N SER A 11 -4.33 7.35 -16.51
CA SER A 11 -3.53 8.55 -16.79
C SER A 11 -3.97 9.64 -15.81
N GLY A 12 -3.02 10.38 -15.25
CA GLY A 12 -3.27 11.41 -14.24
C GLY A 12 -2.82 11.01 -12.84
N GLN A 13 -3.32 11.73 -11.83
CA GLN A 13 -2.94 11.52 -10.43
C GLN A 13 -3.30 10.11 -9.97
N LEU A 14 -2.38 9.48 -9.26
CA LEU A 14 -2.56 8.14 -8.74
C LEU A 14 -3.44 8.13 -7.48
N TYR A 15 -4.34 7.15 -7.39
CA TYR A 15 -5.19 6.94 -6.22
C TYR A 15 -5.13 5.50 -5.73
N ALA A 16 -5.21 5.32 -4.41
CA ALA A 16 -5.44 4.02 -3.78
C ALA A 16 -6.83 3.96 -3.14
N ARG A 17 -7.51 2.82 -3.29
CA ARG A 17 -8.78 2.54 -2.60
C ARG A 17 -8.52 1.45 -1.57
N MET A 18 -8.66 1.78 -0.30
CA MET A 18 -8.58 0.81 0.79
C MET A 18 -10.00 0.40 1.16
N HIS A 19 -10.35 -0.84 0.87
CA HIS A 19 -11.60 -1.44 1.30
C HIS A 19 -11.43 -1.97 2.73
N THR A 20 -12.10 -1.33 3.68
CA THR A 20 -12.02 -1.71 5.09
C THR A 20 -13.38 -2.22 5.57
N THR A 21 -13.41 -2.85 6.74
CA THR A 21 -14.66 -3.28 7.38
C THR A 21 -15.56 -2.13 7.79
N GLN A 22 -15.04 -0.90 7.84
CA GLN A 22 -15.79 0.33 8.20
C GLN A 22 -16.08 1.22 6.98
N GLY A 23 -15.85 0.73 5.76
CA GLY A 23 -16.06 1.46 4.52
C GLY A 23 -14.79 1.65 3.70
N THR A 24 -14.91 2.40 2.60
CA THR A 24 -13.80 2.64 1.66
C THR A 24 -13.11 3.96 1.98
N ILE A 25 -11.78 3.92 2.09
CA ILE A 25 -10.92 5.11 2.19
C ILE A 25 -10.25 5.31 0.84
N VAL A 26 -10.36 6.51 0.28
CA VAL A 26 -9.74 6.88 -1.00
C VAL A 26 -8.58 7.82 -0.72
N LEU A 27 -7.38 7.41 -1.13
CA LEU A 27 -6.14 8.15 -0.93
C LEU A 27 -5.67 8.71 -2.28
N ALA A 28 -5.41 10.01 -2.34
CA ALA A 28 -4.60 10.60 -3.41
C ALA A 28 -3.13 10.35 -3.08
N LEU A 29 -2.37 9.79 -4.01
CA LEU A 29 -0.94 9.55 -3.84
C LEU A 29 -0.14 10.71 -4.44
N GLU A 30 1.02 10.98 -3.85
CA GLU A 30 1.89 12.13 -4.17
C GLU A 30 3.22 11.62 -4.74
N GLU A 31 3.17 10.87 -5.84
CA GLU A 31 4.34 10.21 -6.45
C GLU A 31 5.42 11.19 -6.91
N GLN A 32 5.06 12.45 -7.19
CA GLN A 32 6.01 13.50 -7.55
C GLN A 32 6.84 13.97 -6.35
N ARG A 33 6.22 14.02 -5.15
CA ARG A 33 6.86 14.51 -3.93
C ARG A 33 7.58 13.41 -3.16
N ALA A 34 7.02 12.20 -3.17
CA ALA A 34 7.52 11.05 -2.42
C ALA A 34 7.58 9.77 -3.30
N PRO A 35 8.37 9.77 -4.39
CA PRO A 35 8.35 8.72 -5.41
C PRO A 35 8.64 7.33 -4.85
N GLU A 36 9.69 7.19 -4.04
CA GLU A 36 10.10 5.88 -3.51
C GLU A 36 9.10 5.36 -2.47
N THR A 37 8.50 6.24 -1.65
CA THR A 37 7.45 5.86 -0.70
C THR A 37 6.20 5.37 -1.42
N VAL A 38 5.77 6.08 -2.47
CA VAL A 38 4.61 5.68 -3.28
C VAL A 38 4.90 4.37 -4.03
N LYS A 39 6.07 4.22 -4.65
CA LYS A 39 6.48 2.95 -5.29
C LYS A 39 6.46 1.79 -4.31
N ASN A 40 7.00 1.96 -3.10
CA ASN A 40 6.97 0.94 -2.06
C ASN A 40 5.53 0.57 -1.66
N PHE A 41 4.70 1.58 -1.37
CA PHE A 41 3.30 1.35 -0.98
C PHE A 41 2.51 0.62 -2.07
N VAL A 42 2.59 1.09 -3.32
CA VAL A 42 1.91 0.46 -4.45
C VAL A 42 2.44 -0.95 -4.71
N GLY A 43 3.76 -1.14 -4.70
CA GLY A 43 4.35 -2.45 -4.97
C GLY A 43 3.99 -3.49 -3.91
N LEU A 44 3.87 -3.11 -2.65
CA LEU A 44 3.36 -3.97 -1.58
C LEU A 44 1.86 -4.22 -1.72
N ALA A 45 1.07 -3.20 -2.09
CA ALA A 45 -0.37 -3.32 -2.30
C ALA A 45 -0.75 -4.19 -3.50
N THR A 46 0.07 -4.24 -4.56
CA THR A 46 -0.18 -5.06 -5.77
C THR A 46 0.53 -6.41 -5.75
N GLY A 47 1.39 -6.66 -4.76
CA GLY A 47 2.21 -7.87 -4.69
C GLY A 47 3.44 -7.87 -5.63
N ALA A 48 3.76 -6.73 -6.26
CA ALA A 48 4.95 -6.57 -7.08
C ALA A 48 6.26 -6.55 -6.26
N ILE A 49 6.19 -6.22 -4.98
CA ILE A 49 7.31 -6.28 -4.03
C ILE A 49 7.13 -7.50 -3.13
N ALA A 50 8.17 -8.33 -3.03
CA ALA A 50 8.20 -9.44 -2.09
C ALA A 50 8.34 -8.93 -0.64
N TRP A 51 7.66 -9.60 0.29
CA TRP A 51 7.66 -9.25 1.71
C TRP A 51 7.76 -10.51 2.57
N LYS A 52 7.94 -10.35 3.88
CA LYS A 52 7.95 -11.45 4.84
C LYS A 52 6.75 -11.38 5.76
N ASP A 53 6.08 -12.51 5.95
CA ASP A 53 4.98 -12.59 6.90
C ASP A 53 5.47 -12.57 8.36
N ALA A 54 4.52 -12.60 9.29
CA ALA A 54 4.81 -12.59 10.72
C ALA A 54 5.62 -13.82 11.20
N ASN A 55 5.60 -14.91 10.44
CA ASN A 55 6.38 -16.13 10.71
C ASN A 55 7.74 -16.11 10.01
N GLY A 56 8.06 -15.05 9.26
CA GLY A 56 9.30 -14.89 8.49
C GLY A 56 9.29 -15.60 7.13
N GLN A 57 8.15 -16.12 6.66
CA GLN A 57 8.00 -16.74 5.36
C GLN A 57 8.04 -15.67 4.25
N ASN A 58 8.76 -15.95 3.17
CA ASN A 58 8.80 -15.05 2.01
C ASN A 58 7.49 -15.16 1.21
N MET A 59 6.84 -14.02 1.00
CA MET A 59 5.63 -13.85 0.22
C MET A 59 5.99 -13.10 -1.07
N GLN A 60 5.62 -13.66 -2.23
CA GLN A 60 5.86 -13.06 -3.54
C GLN A 60 4.59 -13.12 -4.38
N GLY A 61 4.30 -12.06 -5.14
CA GLY A 61 3.06 -11.98 -5.94
C GLY A 61 1.79 -11.87 -5.09
N THR A 62 1.91 -11.70 -3.78
CA THR A 62 0.77 -11.61 -2.83
C THR A 62 0.67 -10.19 -2.29
N PRO A 63 -0.49 -9.53 -2.38
CA PRO A 63 -0.73 -8.22 -1.75
C PRO A 63 -0.46 -8.26 -0.24
N LEU A 64 0.35 -7.33 0.26
CA LEU A 64 0.69 -7.27 1.68
C LEU A 64 -0.48 -6.81 2.55
N TYR A 65 -1.22 -5.80 2.10
CA TYR A 65 -2.18 -5.09 2.96
C TYR A 65 -3.53 -5.80 3.13
N ASP A 66 -3.79 -6.85 2.34
CA ASP A 66 -5.02 -7.62 2.44
C ASP A 66 -5.10 -8.36 3.78
N GLY A 67 -6.18 -8.12 4.52
CA GLY A 67 -6.38 -8.69 5.86
C GLY A 67 -5.59 -8.01 6.98
N VAL A 68 -4.77 -7.01 6.68
CA VAL A 68 -4.06 -6.23 7.72
C VAL A 68 -5.04 -5.33 8.46
N ARG A 69 -5.01 -5.42 9.79
CA ARG A 69 -5.86 -4.60 10.69
C ARG A 69 -5.20 -3.27 11.04
N PHE A 70 -6.01 -2.23 11.16
CA PHE A 70 -5.64 -1.02 11.91
C PHE A 70 -5.52 -1.38 13.40
N HIS A 71 -4.30 -1.64 13.86
CA HIS A 71 -4.06 -2.14 15.22
C HIS A 71 -3.97 -1.03 16.27
N ARG A 72 -3.76 0.21 15.85
CA ARG A 72 -3.62 1.36 16.74
C ARG A 72 -4.55 2.47 16.30
N VAL A 73 -5.44 2.90 17.20
CA VAL A 73 -6.38 4.00 16.96
C VAL A 73 -6.29 4.95 18.15
N ILE A 74 -5.97 6.21 17.88
CA ILE A 74 -5.95 7.27 18.90
C ILE A 74 -6.97 8.32 18.48
N PRO A 75 -8.06 8.50 19.27
CA PRO A 75 -9.09 9.46 18.97
C PRO A 75 -8.51 10.86 18.71
N ASN A 76 -9.00 11.50 17.64
CA ASN A 76 -8.59 12.85 17.23
C ASN A 76 -7.09 13.00 16.92
N PHE A 77 -6.37 11.91 16.65
CA PHE A 77 -4.95 11.95 16.29
C PHE A 77 -4.65 11.13 15.05
N MET A 78 -4.72 9.80 15.13
CA MET A 78 -4.44 8.94 13.97
C MET A 78 -4.99 7.52 14.13
N ILE A 79 -4.97 6.81 13.01
CA ILE A 79 -5.23 5.38 12.85
C ILE A 79 -4.03 4.71 12.18
#